data_AF-A0A2E4FX01-F1
#
_entry.id   AF-A0A2E4FX01-F1
#
_cell.length_a   1.000
_cell.length_b   1.000
_cell.length_c   1.000
_cell.angle_alpha   90.00
_cell.angle_beta   90.00
_cell.angle_gamma   90.00
#
_symmetry.space_group_name_H-M   'P 1'
#
loop_
_entity.id
_entity.type
_entity.pdbx_description
1 polymer ?
#
loop_
_entity_poly.entity_id
_entity_poly.type
_entity_poly.pdbx_seq_one_letter_code
_entity_poly.pdbx_strand_id
1 'polypeptide(L)'
;MLDTQAYSLFRLRKRDRIVGYMRYVSPTMHYYSTDLLWWAGEAIAYEHKDAYSTVKDKNSQYIFEWDLIKITHKTSGESLDALVVHSPFTSDCVAVQCESFQEIAQCDWGQYRIQRHSYLFVNPELMTAFKYNGYIPFDIN
;
A
#
# COMPACT_ATOMS: atom_id res chain seq x y z
N MET A 1 -15.74 -3.09 -26.53
CA MET A 1 -14.36 -3.06 -26.01
C MET A 1 -14.46 -3.57 -24.59
N LEU A 2 -13.80 -4.68 -24.25
CA LEU A 2 -14.01 -5.39 -22.99
C LEU A 2 -13.49 -4.54 -21.82
N ASP A 3 -14.40 -3.86 -21.11
CA ASP A 3 -14.16 -3.32 -19.77
C ASP A 3 -13.81 -4.49 -18.84
N THR A 4 -12.53 -4.77 -18.72
CA THR A 4 -12.04 -5.63 -17.65
C THR A 4 -12.11 -4.76 -16.40
N GLN A 5 -13.24 -4.77 -15.69
CA GLN A 5 -13.37 -4.11 -14.40
C GLN A 5 -12.30 -4.68 -13.46
N ALA A 6 -11.16 -4.01 -13.40
CA ALA A 6 -10.13 -4.30 -12.43
C ALA A 6 -10.73 -3.98 -11.06
N TYR A 7 -11.19 -5.02 -10.37
CA TYR A 7 -11.61 -4.90 -8.98
C TYR A 7 -10.46 -4.27 -8.20
N SER A 8 -10.66 -3.05 -7.72
CA SER A 8 -9.64 -2.34 -6.94
C SER A 8 -9.83 -2.72 -5.48
N LEU A 9 -8.80 -3.32 -4.90
CA LEU A 9 -8.77 -3.68 -3.48
C LEU A 9 -8.17 -2.53 -2.69
N PHE A 10 -8.83 -2.15 -1.60
CA PHE A 10 -8.37 -1.11 -0.70
C PHE A 10 -8.34 -1.62 0.73
N ARG A 11 -7.33 -1.19 1.49
CA ARG A 11 -7.33 -1.30 2.95
C ARG A 11 -7.99 -0.06 3.54
N LEU A 12 -8.86 -0.26 4.51
CA LEU A 12 -9.61 0.79 5.17
C LEU A 12 -8.97 1.12 6.51
N ARG A 13 -8.76 2.41 6.77
CA ARG A 13 -8.17 2.90 8.01
C ARG A 13 -9.04 3.93 8.70
N LYS A 14 -8.96 3.92 10.03
CA LYS A 14 -9.48 4.96 10.91
C LYS A 14 -8.38 5.32 11.89
N ARG A 15 -7.84 6.54 11.80
CA ARG A 15 -6.61 6.96 12.49
C ARG A 15 -5.45 6.00 12.21
N ASP A 16 -4.85 5.47 13.28
CA ASP A 16 -3.73 4.52 13.31
C ASP A 16 -4.14 3.05 13.20
N ARG A 17 -5.42 2.77 12.92
CA ARG A 17 -5.97 1.40 12.91
C ARG A 17 -6.51 1.01 11.55
N ILE A 18 -6.21 -0.24 11.18
CA ILE A 18 -6.87 -0.93 10.08
C ILE A 18 -8.22 -1.41 10.60
N VAL A 19 -9.30 -1.02 9.92
CA VAL A 19 -10.69 -1.37 10.31
C VAL A 19 -11.33 -2.38 9.36
N GLY A 20 -10.70 -2.63 8.21
CA GLY A 20 -11.15 -3.62 7.24
C GLY A 20 -10.61 -3.35 5.86
N TYR A 21 -11.33 -3.85 4.86
CA TYR A 21 -10.96 -3.84 3.46
C TYR A 21 -12.20 -3.61 2.60
N MET A 22 -11.98 -3.05 1.42
CA MET A 22 -13.04 -2.79 0.43
C MET A 22 -12.60 -3.32 -0.93
N ARG A 23 -13.50 -4.05 -1.60
CA ARG A 23 -13.41 -4.33 -3.03
C ARG A 23 -14.35 -3.38 -3.75
N TYR A 24 -13.76 -2.54 -4.59
CA TYR A 24 -14.50 -1.73 -5.54
C TYR A 24 -14.81 -2.56 -6.79
N VAL A 25 -16.09 -2.76 -7.10
CA VAL A 25 -16.56 -3.47 -8.30
C VAL A 25 -17.00 -2.45 -9.35
N SER A 26 -17.86 -1.52 -8.93
CA SER A 26 -18.42 -0.47 -9.76
C SER A 26 -18.85 0.71 -8.88
N PRO A 27 -19.24 1.87 -9.45
CA PRO A 27 -19.68 3.02 -8.67
C PRO A 27 -20.85 2.74 -7.72
N THR A 28 -21.68 1.73 -8.02
CA THR A 28 -22.85 1.36 -7.22
C THR A 28 -22.64 0.08 -6.39
N MET A 29 -21.51 -0.61 -6.58
CA MET A 29 -21.28 -1.94 -6.03
C MET A 29 -19.92 -2.04 -5.36
N HIS A 30 -19.96 -2.19 -4.05
CA HIS A 30 -18.80 -2.34 -3.18
C HIS A 30 -19.03 -3.50 -2.23
N TYR A 31 -17.96 -4.21 -1.95
CA TYR A 31 -17.95 -5.23 -0.91
C TYR A 31 -16.93 -4.88 0.15
N TYR A 32 -17.23 -5.23 1.39
CA TYR A 32 -16.42 -4.94 2.56
C TYR A 32 -16.09 -6.23 3.31
N SER A 33 -14.95 -6.25 3.95
CA SER A 33 -14.46 -7.38 4.74
C SER A 33 -13.63 -6.88 5.90
N THR A 34 -13.72 -7.51 7.07
CA THR A 34 -12.84 -7.22 8.21
C THR A 34 -11.54 -8.03 8.18
N ASP A 35 -11.47 -9.10 7.39
CA ASP A 35 -10.40 -10.11 7.45
C ASP A 35 -9.85 -10.57 6.07
N LEU A 36 -10.34 -10.00 4.96
CA LEU A 36 -10.08 -10.39 3.57
C LEU A 36 -10.68 -11.73 3.11
N LEU A 37 -11.29 -12.50 4.01
CA LEU A 37 -11.85 -13.82 3.72
C LEU A 37 -13.33 -13.73 3.40
N TRP A 38 -14.10 -13.00 4.22
CA TRP A 38 -15.55 -12.88 4.08
C TRP A 38 -15.98 -11.50 3.63
N TRP A 39 -16.75 -11.44 2.54
CA TRP A 39 -17.14 -10.20 1.87
C TRP A 39 -18.65 -9.99 1.96
N ALA A 40 -19.06 -8.82 2.45
CA ALA A 40 -20.45 -8.42 2.61
C ALA A 40 -20.72 -7.03 2.00
N GLY A 41 -21.98 -6.69 1.79
CA GLY A 41 -22.37 -5.36 1.28
C GLY A 41 -22.43 -4.27 2.34
N GLU A 42 -22.34 -4.61 3.63
CA GLU A 42 -22.40 -3.65 4.73
C GLU A 42 -21.13 -2.79 4.76
N ALA A 43 -21.30 -1.46 4.71
CA ALA A 43 -20.20 -0.53 4.70
C ALA A 43 -19.49 -0.46 6.07
N ILE A 44 -18.17 -0.54 6.05
CA ILE A 44 -17.32 -0.28 7.21
C ILE A 44 -17.04 1.23 7.27
N ALA A 45 -17.13 1.84 8.45
CA ALA A 45 -16.76 3.25 8.63
C ALA A 45 -15.23 3.43 8.61
N TYR A 46 -14.72 4.30 7.74
CA TYR A 46 -13.29 4.59 7.59
C TYR A 46 -13.05 6.08 7.32
N GLU A 47 -11.81 6.53 7.53
CA GLU A 47 -11.33 7.89 7.24
C GLU A 47 -10.41 7.88 6.00
N HIS A 48 -9.63 6.82 5.80
CA HIS A 48 -8.67 6.69 4.70
C HIS A 48 -8.79 5.34 3.98
N LYS A 49 -8.38 5.33 2.70
CA LYS A 49 -8.23 4.13 1.87
C LYS A 49 -6.78 4.05 1.38
N ASP A 50 -6.17 2.90 1.56
CA ASP A 50 -4.83 2.62 1.02
C ASP A 50 -4.99 1.66 -0.18
N ALA A 51 -4.43 2.02 -1.34
CA ALA A 51 -4.54 1.20 -2.54
C ALA A 51 -3.73 -0.10 -2.44
N TYR A 52 -4.29 -1.22 -2.90
CA TYR A 52 -3.54 -2.48 -3.04
C TYR A 52 -2.51 -2.35 -4.14
N SER A 53 -1.27 -2.72 -3.85
CA SER A 53 -0.16 -2.62 -4.80
C SER A 53 -0.13 -3.74 -5.84
N THR A 54 -1.16 -4.60 -5.94
CA THR A 54 -1.19 -5.80 -6.79
C THR A 54 -0.17 -6.91 -6.43
N VAL A 55 0.69 -6.68 -5.43
CA VAL A 55 1.78 -7.59 -5.04
C VAL A 55 1.57 -8.12 -3.62
N LYS A 56 2.02 -9.36 -3.38
CA LYS A 56 2.11 -9.96 -2.05
C LYS A 56 3.56 -10.10 -1.59
N ASP A 57 3.77 -10.00 -0.29
CA ASP A 57 5.06 -10.23 0.34
C ASP A 57 5.43 -11.73 0.38
N LYS A 58 6.62 -12.05 0.89
CA LYS A 58 7.11 -13.43 1.02
C LYS A 58 6.23 -14.35 1.89
N ASN A 59 5.39 -13.78 2.76
CA ASN A 59 4.47 -14.49 3.63
C ASN A 59 3.05 -14.51 3.06
N SER A 60 2.88 -14.18 1.78
CA SER A 60 1.59 -14.05 1.09
C SER A 60 0.66 -12.98 1.66
N GLN A 61 1.19 -12.00 2.41
CA GLN A 61 0.44 -10.83 2.85
C GLN A 61 0.34 -9.82 1.71
N TYR A 62 -0.86 -9.28 1.50
CA TYR A 62 -1.11 -8.21 0.53
C TYR A 62 -0.33 -6.95 0.94
N ILE A 63 0.37 -6.34 -0.02
CA ILE A 63 1.07 -5.07 0.15
C ILE A 63 0.16 -3.93 -0.28
N PHE A 64 -0.01 -2.95 0.60
CA PHE A 64 -0.81 -1.76 0.34
C PHE A 64 0.05 -0.51 0.38
N GLU A 65 -0.49 0.59 -0.16
CA GLU A 65 -0.02 1.92 0.14
C GLU A 65 0.22 2.10 1.65
N TRP A 66 1.26 2.83 2.01
CA TRP A 66 1.65 3.16 3.38
C TRP A 66 2.21 1.98 4.17
N ASP A 67 2.46 0.85 3.52
CA ASP A 67 3.25 -0.24 4.08
C ASP A 67 4.73 0.12 4.10
N LEU A 68 5.38 -0.14 5.23
CA LEU A 68 6.83 -0.17 5.32
C LEU A 68 7.29 -1.59 5.04
N ILE A 69 8.10 -1.71 4.00
CA ILE A 69 8.61 -2.96 3.47
C ILE A 69 10.12 -2.99 3.54
N LYS A 70 10.65 -4.15 3.90
CA LYS A 70 12.05 -4.49 3.72
C LYS A 70 12.18 -5.18 2.37
N ILE A 71 12.99 -4.62 1.48
CA ILE A 71 13.28 -5.22 0.18
C ILE A 71 14.72 -5.71 0.18
N THR A 72 14.89 -7.00 -0.12
CA THR A 72 16.20 -7.64 -0.20
C THR A 72 16.46 -8.06 -1.64
N HIS A 73 17.51 -7.52 -2.28
CA HIS A 73 17.83 -7.87 -3.66
C HIS A 73 18.22 -9.36 -3.75
N LYS A 74 17.64 -10.10 -4.71
CA LYS A 74 17.79 -11.57 -4.79
C LYS A 74 19.23 -12.03 -5.06
N THR A 75 20.01 -11.22 -5.78
CA THR A 75 21.40 -11.55 -6.17
C THR A 75 22.44 -11.05 -5.16
N SER A 76 22.52 -9.73 -4.90
CA SER A 76 23.48 -9.16 -3.94
C SER A 76 23.17 -9.47 -2.47
N GLY A 77 21.91 -9.74 -2.12
CA GLY A 77 21.49 -9.94 -0.73
C GLY A 77 21.39 -8.64 0.08
N GLU A 78 21.72 -7.50 -0.53
CA GLU A 78 21.56 -6.19 0.10
C GLU A 78 20.09 -5.93 0.42
N SER A 79 19.86 -5.33 1.58
CA SER A 79 18.51 -5.04 2.07
C SER A 79 18.38 -3.58 2.44
N LEU A 80 17.23 -3.01 2.12
CA LEU A 80 16.89 -1.64 2.47
C LEU A 80 15.41 -1.58 2.90
N ASP A 81 15.07 -0.55 3.67
CA ASP A 81 13.70 -0.24 4.06
C ASP A 81 13.11 0.79 3.08
N ALA A 82 11.86 0.56 2.69
CA ALA A 82 11.14 1.39 1.75
C ALA A 82 9.67 1.55 2.15
N LEU A 83 9.08 2.69 1.78
CA LEU A 83 7.67 2.97 1.88
C LEU A 83 6.98 2.67 0.56
N VAL A 84 5.83 2.01 0.61
CA VAL A 84 4.97 1.86 -0.57
C VAL A 84 4.08 3.09 -0.72
N VAL A 85 4.18 3.77 -1.87
CA VAL A 85 3.41 4.98 -2.19
C VAL A 85 2.69 4.79 -3.52
N HIS A 86 1.47 5.30 -3.65
CA HIS A 86 0.77 5.31 -4.93
C HIS A 86 1.31 6.44 -5.82
N SER A 87 1.77 6.12 -7.02
CA SER A 87 2.27 7.12 -7.96
C SER A 87 1.10 7.79 -8.70
N PRO A 88 0.98 9.13 -8.65
CA PRO A 88 -0.04 9.84 -9.41
C PRO A 88 0.21 9.79 -10.92
N PHE A 89 1.43 9.42 -11.36
CA PHE A 89 1.83 9.42 -12.77
C PHE A 89 1.61 8.08 -13.45
N THR A 90 1.82 6.97 -12.75
CA THR A 90 1.79 5.62 -13.36
C THR A 90 0.53 4.82 -12.99
N SER A 91 -0.33 5.32 -12.11
CA SER A 91 -1.48 4.58 -11.54
C SER A 91 -1.07 3.28 -10.81
N ASP A 92 0.23 3.07 -10.59
CA ASP A 92 0.81 1.94 -9.89
C ASP A 92 1.41 2.40 -8.55
N CYS A 93 1.77 1.45 -7.70
CA CYS A 93 2.57 1.77 -6.51
C CYS A 93 4.06 1.79 -6.85
N VAL A 94 4.83 2.57 -6.10
CA VAL A 94 6.30 2.56 -6.10
C VAL A 94 6.82 2.31 -4.69
N ALA A 95 8.02 1.75 -4.58
CA ALA A 95 8.71 1.62 -3.31
C ALA A 95 9.73 2.75 -3.19
N VAL A 96 9.55 3.64 -2.22
CA VAL A 96 10.43 4.79 -1.99
C VAL A 96 11.35 4.46 -0.83
N GLN A 97 12.65 4.43 -1.07
CA GLN A 97 13.64 4.11 -0.04
C GLN A 97 13.57 5.11 1.12
N CYS A 98 13.59 4.62 2.37
CA CYS A 98 13.43 5.48 3.54
C CYS A 98 14.62 6.42 3.80
N GLU A 99 15.83 6.04 3.39
CA GLU A 99 17.04 6.85 3.63
C GLU A 99 17.34 7.83 2.50
N SER A 100 17.20 7.38 1.25
CA SER A 100 17.60 8.14 0.05
C SER A 100 16.44 8.80 -0.68
N PHE A 101 15.20 8.40 -0.38
CA PHE A 101 13.99 8.77 -1.11
C PHE A 101 14.02 8.39 -2.60
N GLN A 102 14.91 7.48 -2.99
CA GLN A 102 14.94 6.96 -4.35
C GLN A 102 13.75 6.02 -4.58
N GLU A 103 13.09 6.17 -5.71
CA GLU A 103 11.99 5.31 -6.11
C GLU A 103 12.47 4.04 -6.80
N ILE A 104 11.77 2.94 -6.52
CA ILE A 104 11.92 1.65 -7.19
C ILE A 104 10.56 1.31 -7.78
N ALA A 105 10.50 1.30 -9.11
CA ALA A 105 9.30 1.01 -9.86
C ALA A 105 8.79 -0.41 -9.56
N GLN A 106 7.47 -0.59 -9.55
CA GLN A 106 6.87 -1.88 -9.25
C GLN A 106 7.24 -2.99 -10.24
N CYS A 107 7.48 -2.66 -11.51
CA CYS A 107 7.97 -3.63 -12.49
C CYS A 107 9.30 -4.27 -12.09
N ASP A 108 10.13 -3.59 -11.30
CA ASP A 108 11.42 -4.08 -10.81
C ASP A 108 11.31 -4.88 -9.52
N TRP A 109 10.16 -4.88 -8.85
CA TRP A 109 9.98 -5.58 -7.56
C TRP A 109 10.23 -7.09 -7.67
N GLY A 110 10.08 -7.68 -8.86
CA GLY A 110 10.43 -9.08 -9.14
C GLY A 110 11.89 -9.43 -8.87
N GLN A 111 12.79 -8.44 -8.80
CA GLN A 111 14.21 -8.62 -8.48
C GLN A 111 14.48 -8.73 -6.97
N TYR A 112 13.46 -8.45 -6.14
CA TYR A 112 13.60 -8.36 -4.68
C TYR A 112 12.75 -9.43 -3.97
N ARG A 113 13.18 -9.79 -2.76
CA ARG A 113 12.33 -10.44 -1.76
C ARG A 113 11.73 -9.34 -0.90
N ILE A 114 10.42 -9.25 -0.87
CA ILE A 114 9.68 -8.21 -0.16
C ILE A 114 9.09 -8.79 1.12
N GLN A 115 9.25 -8.07 2.22
CA GLN A 115 8.61 -8.39 3.49
C GLN A 115 8.04 -7.11 4.10
N ARG A 116 6.73 -7.06 4.33
CA ARG A 116 6.13 -6.01 5.14
C ARG A 116 6.52 -6.21 6.59
N HIS A 117 6.96 -5.14 7.25
CA HIS A 117 7.32 -5.20 8.68
C HIS A 117 6.62 -4.14 9.53
N SER A 118 6.11 -3.06 8.93
CA SER A 118 5.44 -1.99 9.67
C SER A 118 4.48 -1.20 8.77
N TYR A 119 3.95 -0.10 9.29
CA TYR A 119 3.08 0.84 8.59
C TYR A 119 3.52 2.27 8.84
N LEU A 120 3.39 3.16 7.87
CA LEU A 120 3.83 4.54 8.05
C LEU A 120 3.05 5.28 9.13
N PHE A 121 1.73 5.06 9.22
CA PHE A 121 0.85 5.76 10.16
C PHE A 121 1.07 5.41 11.65
N VAL A 122 1.95 4.46 11.96
CA VAL A 122 2.40 4.21 13.35
C VAL A 122 3.86 4.66 13.59
N ASN A 123 4.50 5.28 12.58
CA ASN A 123 5.89 5.78 12.64
C ASN A 123 5.90 7.29 12.35
N PRO A 124 5.62 8.15 13.34
CA PRO A 124 5.42 9.59 13.14
C PRO A 124 6.66 10.34 12.62
N GLU A 125 7.86 9.85 12.96
CA GLU A 125 9.12 10.42 12.47
C GLU A 125 9.27 10.21 10.96
N LEU A 126 9.04 8.98 10.49
CA LEU A 126 9.04 8.67 9.06
C LEU A 126 7.93 9.42 8.33
N MET A 127 6.73 9.50 8.92
CA MET A 127 5.63 10.28 8.35
C MET A 127 6.05 11.73 8.09
N THR A 128 6.69 12.38 9.07
CA THR A 128 7.21 13.74 8.93
C THR A 128 8.25 13.83 7.81
N ALA A 129 9.17 12.87 7.72
CA ALA A 129 10.20 12.86 6.69
C ALA A 129 9.61 12.72 5.28
N PHE A 130 8.65 11.81 5.07
CA PHE A 130 7.99 11.64 3.77
C PHE A 130 7.09 12.81 3.38
N LYS A 131 6.47 13.50 4.35
CA LYS A 131 5.77 14.77 4.11
C LYS A 131 6.73 15.85 3.60
N TYR A 132 7.88 16.02 4.28
CA TYR A 132 8.86 17.04 3.90
C TYR A 132 9.44 16.80 2.49
N ASN A 133 9.56 15.55 2.08
CA ASN A 133 10.04 15.16 0.75
C ASN A 133 8.93 15.06 -0.31
N GLY A 134 7.69 15.50 -0.01
CA GLY A 134 6.62 15.65 -0.99
C GLY A 134 5.91 14.35 -1.40
N TYR A 135 6.20 13.23 -0.75
CA TYR A 135 5.55 11.93 -1.01
C TYR A 135 4.16 11.81 -0.37
N ILE A 136 3.88 12.65 0.62
CA ILE A 136 2.64 12.61 1.39
C ILE A 136 2.13 14.04 1.58
N PRO A 137 0.84 14.31 1.31
CA PRO A 137 0.25 15.60 1.61
C PRO A 137 0.36 15.95 3.10
N PHE A 138 0.64 17.22 3.41
CA PHE A 138 0.75 17.68 4.80
C PHE A 138 -0.55 17.50 5.60
N ASP A 139 -1.68 17.50 4.90
CA ASP A 139 -3.04 17.51 5.44
C ASP A 139 -3.50 16.15 5.99
N ILE A 140 -2.73 15.07 5.75
CA ILE A 140 -3.07 13.73 6.22
C ILE A 140 -2.40 13.47 7.57
N ASN A 141 -3.18 13.18 8.62
CA ASN A 141 -2.70 12.86 9.97
C ASN A 141 -2.88 11.38 10.29
#